data_AF-A0A6L3XRN0-F1
#
_entry.id   AF-A0A6L3XRN0-F1
#
_cell.length_a   1.000
_cell.length_b   1.000
_cell.length_c   1.000
_cell.angle_alpha   90.00
_cell.angle_beta   90.00
_cell.angle_gamma   90.00
#
_symmetry.space_group_name_H-M   'P 1'
#
loop_
_entity.id
_entity.type
_entity.pdbx_description
1 polymer ?
#
loop_
_entity_poly.entity_id
_entity_poly.type
_entity_poly.pdbx_seq_one_letter_code
_entity_poly.pdbx_strand_id
1 'polypeptide(L)'
;ILTGWWLTKGTPLHAVRQSRRLVDTIGWAVILPQMLAMLGGVFVVANTGESVQKVVSLFVNPDSRFMLVVIYCVGMALFTMIMGNAFAAFPVLSAGIALPFLINVHHGNPAPLLAIGMYAGYCGTLMTPMAANFNIVPAALLELKDKYQVIKIQIPTALTLLVVNVFLMYFLVFR
;
A
#
# COMPACT_ATOMS: atom_id res chain seq x y z
N ILE A 1 -10.86 -19.76 18.45
CA ILE A 1 -12.33 -19.91 18.35
C ILE A 1 -12.88 -20.73 19.53
N LEU A 2 -12.42 -21.98 19.73
CA LEU A 2 -12.87 -22.83 20.85
C LEU A 2 -12.62 -22.22 22.24
N THR A 3 -11.45 -21.60 22.46
CA THR A 3 -11.10 -20.90 23.72
C THR A 3 -11.96 -19.66 23.97
N GLY A 4 -12.21 -18.85 22.94
CA GLY A 4 -13.11 -17.68 23.03
C GLY A 4 -14.57 -18.07 23.26
N TRP A 5 -14.97 -19.24 22.76
CA TRP A 5 -16.31 -19.76 22.93
C TRP A 5 -16.57 -20.21 24.38
N TRP A 6 -15.57 -20.85 24.99
CA TRP A 6 -15.56 -21.21 26.40
C TRP A 6 -15.56 -19.98 27.32
N LEU A 7 -14.81 -18.93 26.98
CA LEU A 7 -14.73 -17.70 27.79
C LEU A 7 -16.00 -16.84 27.74
N THR A 8 -16.61 -16.69 26.55
CA THR A 8 -17.74 -15.78 26.34
C THR A 8 -19.11 -16.43 26.53
N LYS A 9 -19.17 -17.77 26.65
CA LYS A 9 -20.41 -18.56 26.70
C LYS A 9 -21.41 -18.26 25.56
N GLY A 10 -20.96 -17.63 24.47
CA GLY A 10 -21.80 -17.31 23.31
C GLY A 10 -22.20 -18.56 22.53
N THR A 11 -23.04 -18.45 21.50
CA THR A 11 -23.31 -19.55 20.54
C THR A 11 -22.72 -19.21 19.15
N PRO A 12 -22.52 -20.17 18.23
CA PRO A 12 -21.98 -19.88 16.91
C PRO A 12 -22.95 -19.00 16.11
N LEU A 13 -24.26 -19.16 16.35
CA LEU A 13 -25.29 -18.29 15.81
C LEU A 13 -25.15 -16.83 16.29
N HIS A 14 -24.71 -16.61 17.54
CA HIS A 14 -24.42 -15.25 18.02
C HIS A 14 -23.22 -14.66 17.28
N ALA A 15 -22.17 -15.44 17.04
CA ALA A 15 -21.02 -14.99 16.25
C ALA A 15 -21.44 -14.59 14.83
N VAL A 16 -22.24 -15.43 14.14
CA VAL A 16 -22.74 -15.11 12.79
C VAL A 16 -23.60 -13.84 12.76
N ARG A 17 -24.50 -13.66 13.74
CA ARG A 17 -25.33 -12.44 13.83
C ARG A 17 -24.49 -11.19 14.09
N GLN A 18 -23.46 -11.28 14.94
CA GLN A 18 -22.56 -10.15 15.19
C GLN A 18 -21.68 -9.84 13.98
N SER A 19 -21.17 -10.86 13.28
CA SER A 19 -20.44 -10.67 12.02
C SER A 19 -21.30 -9.95 10.99
N ARG A 20 -22.57 -10.33 10.83
CA ARG A 20 -23.51 -9.63 9.94
C ARG A 20 -23.72 -8.18 10.37
N ARG A 21 -23.97 -7.92 11.66
CA ARG A 21 -24.12 -6.55 12.17
C ARG A 21 -22.88 -5.69 11.93
N LEU A 22 -21.70 -6.24 12.17
CA LEU A 22 -20.43 -5.56 11.91
C LEU A 22 -20.31 -5.26 10.42
N VAL A 23 -20.48 -6.25 9.55
CA VAL A 23 -20.45 -6.07 8.10
C VAL A 23 -21.50 -5.07 7.62
N ASP A 24 -22.70 -5.04 8.18
CA ASP A 24 -23.73 -4.05 7.84
C ASP A 24 -23.30 -2.62 8.26
N THR A 25 -22.55 -2.50 9.36
CA THR A 25 -22.09 -1.20 9.90
C THR A 25 -20.85 -0.66 9.17
N ILE A 26 -19.92 -1.54 8.78
CA ILE A 26 -18.65 -1.18 8.10
C ILE A 26 -18.56 -1.68 6.65
N GLY A 27 -19.69 -2.07 6.05
CA GLY A 27 -19.72 -2.75 4.75
C GLY A 27 -19.14 -1.93 3.60
N TRP A 28 -19.34 -0.61 3.65
CA TRP A 28 -18.73 0.31 2.69
C TRP A 28 -17.19 0.28 2.74
N ALA A 29 -16.61 0.16 3.94
CA ALA A 29 -15.17 0.07 4.14
C ALA A 29 -14.61 -1.30 3.72
N VAL A 30 -15.40 -2.36 3.86
CA VAL A 30 -15.04 -3.73 3.44
C VAL A 30 -14.92 -3.85 1.92
N ILE A 31 -15.78 -3.15 1.16
CA ILE A 31 -15.79 -3.21 -0.31
C ILE A 31 -14.68 -2.34 -0.93
N LEU A 32 -14.24 -1.30 -0.22
CA LEU A 32 -13.30 -0.30 -0.72
C LEU A 32 -11.96 -0.89 -1.25
N PRO A 33 -11.27 -1.84 -0.57
CA PRO A 33 -10.05 -2.46 -1.10
C PRO A 33 -10.28 -3.23 -2.39
N GLN A 34 -11.44 -3.89 -2.53
CA GLN A 34 -11.80 -4.60 -3.75
C GLN A 34 -11.99 -3.63 -4.92
N MET A 35 -12.67 -2.51 -4.69
CA MET A 35 -12.84 -1.47 -5.72
C MET A 35 -11.48 -0.87 -6.13
N LEU A 36 -10.58 -0.65 -5.17
CA LEU A 36 -9.24 -0.13 -5.44
C LEU A 36 -8.35 -1.13 -6.21
N ALA A 37 -8.50 -2.43 -5.94
CA ALA A 37 -7.84 -3.47 -6.72
C ALA A 37 -8.34 -3.46 -8.18
N MET A 38 -9.66 -3.31 -8.40
CA MET A 38 -10.23 -3.16 -9.74
C MET A 38 -9.71 -1.91 -10.45
N LEU A 39 -9.56 -0.80 -9.72
CA LEU A 39 -9.02 0.46 -10.23
C LEU A 39 -7.56 0.29 -10.70
N GLY A 40 -6.76 -0.49 -9.96
CA GLY A 40 -5.43 -0.91 -10.39
C GLY A 40 -5.45 -1.63 -11.75
N GLY A 41 -6.41 -2.54 -11.95
CA GLY A 41 -6.63 -3.20 -13.24
C GLY A 41 -7.00 -2.23 -14.38
N VAL A 42 -7.85 -1.24 -14.11
CA VAL A 42 -8.20 -0.20 -15.09
C VAL A 42 -6.96 0.60 -15.51
N PHE A 43 -6.06 0.95 -14.60
CA PHE A 43 -4.84 1.68 -14.95
C PHE A 43 -3.85 0.85 -15.77
N VAL A 44 -3.81 -0.46 -15.55
CA VAL A 44 -3.03 -1.37 -16.40
C VAL A 44 -3.57 -1.33 -17.83
N VAL A 45 -4.89 -1.46 -18.00
CA VAL A 45 -5.54 -1.40 -19.32
C VAL A 45 -5.39 -0.02 -19.97
N ALA A 46 -5.39 1.05 -19.17
CA ALA A 46 -5.18 2.41 -19.65
C ALA A 46 -3.71 2.76 -19.97
N ASN A 47 -2.79 1.77 -19.94
CA ASN A 47 -1.35 1.95 -20.18
C ASN A 47 -0.72 3.04 -19.31
N THR A 48 -1.21 3.22 -18.07
CA THR A 48 -0.69 4.27 -17.18
C THR A 48 0.78 3.99 -16.80
N GLY A 49 1.19 2.72 -16.79
CA GLY A 49 2.58 2.31 -16.60
C GLY A 49 3.54 2.90 -17.65
N GLU A 50 3.18 2.92 -18.93
CA GLU A 50 4.02 3.51 -19.99
C GLU A 50 4.21 5.01 -19.80
N SER A 51 3.14 5.71 -19.40
CA SER A 51 3.21 7.14 -19.09
C SER A 51 4.17 7.41 -17.93
N VAL A 52 4.10 6.61 -16.86
CA VAL A 52 5.06 6.71 -15.75
C VAL A 52 6.49 6.41 -16.22
N GLN A 53 6.69 5.37 -17.02
CA GLN A 53 8.00 5.00 -17.55
C GLN A 53 8.63 6.15 -18.36
N LYS A 54 7.86 6.79 -19.25
CA LYS A 54 8.32 7.95 -20.03
C LYS A 54 8.76 9.09 -19.14
N VAL A 55 7.94 9.45 -18.14
CA VAL A 55 8.29 10.53 -17.20
C VAL A 55 9.56 10.20 -16.43
N VAL A 56 9.69 8.97 -15.91
CA VAL A 56 10.87 8.55 -15.17
C VAL A 56 12.12 8.57 -16.05
N SER A 57 12.01 8.12 -17.31
CA SER A 57 13.13 8.11 -18.26
C SER A 57 13.69 9.49 -18.61
N LEU A 58 12.91 10.56 -18.45
CA LEU A 58 13.36 11.94 -18.69
C LEU A 58 14.29 12.46 -17.59
N PHE A 59 14.15 11.96 -16.36
CA PHE A 59 14.84 12.49 -15.19
C PHE A 59 15.87 11.51 -14.59
N VAL A 60 15.88 10.26 -15.04
CA VAL A 60 16.67 9.19 -14.41
C VAL A 60 17.76 8.69 -15.32
N ASN A 61 18.99 8.68 -14.80
CA ASN A 61 20.08 7.90 -15.40
C ASN A 61 19.80 6.41 -15.16
N PRO A 62 19.57 5.60 -16.22
CA PRO A 62 19.20 4.19 -16.10
C PRO A 62 20.26 3.35 -15.40
N ASP A 63 21.53 3.77 -15.37
CA ASP A 63 22.63 2.96 -14.83
C ASP A 63 22.64 2.91 -13.29
N SER A 64 22.02 3.89 -12.62
CA SER A 64 22.04 3.97 -11.16
C SER A 64 20.95 3.10 -10.52
N ARG A 65 21.33 1.87 -10.16
CA ARG A 65 20.48 0.92 -9.41
C ARG A 65 19.87 1.51 -8.15
N PHE A 66 20.69 2.21 -7.36
CA PHE A 66 20.24 2.80 -6.09
C PHE A 66 19.19 3.89 -6.32
N MET A 67 19.40 4.76 -7.32
CA MET A 67 18.45 5.82 -7.64
C MET A 67 17.10 5.24 -8.12
N LEU A 68 17.11 4.20 -8.93
CA LEU A 68 15.90 3.50 -9.36
C LEU A 68 15.13 2.87 -8.20
N VAL A 69 15.82 2.27 -7.23
CA VAL A 69 15.20 1.73 -6.01
C VAL A 69 14.55 2.83 -5.18
N VAL A 70 15.24 3.96 -4.97
CA VAL A 70 14.70 5.11 -4.26
C VAL A 70 13.44 5.63 -4.96
N ILE A 71 13.51 5.83 -6.28
CA ILE A 71 12.39 6.35 -7.07
C ILE A 71 11.21 5.39 -7.05
N TYR A 72 11.44 4.08 -7.12
CA TYR A 72 10.37 3.10 -7.01
C TYR A 72 9.73 3.13 -5.61
N CYS A 73 10.51 3.10 -4.52
CA CYS A 73 9.98 3.11 -3.16
C CYS A 73 9.24 4.42 -2.84
N VAL A 74 9.85 5.57 -3.15
CA VAL A 74 9.26 6.89 -2.92
C VAL A 74 8.07 7.12 -3.85
N GLY A 75 8.16 6.71 -5.11
CA GLY A 75 7.06 6.73 -6.07
C GLY A 75 5.88 5.89 -5.60
N MET A 76 6.13 4.67 -5.09
CA MET A 76 5.12 3.83 -4.47
C MET A 76 4.43 4.54 -3.31
N ALA A 77 5.18 5.14 -2.38
CA ALA A 77 4.62 5.85 -1.25
C ALA A 77 3.81 7.09 -1.68
N LEU A 78 4.34 7.94 -2.55
CA LEU A 78 3.69 9.17 -3.02
C LEU A 78 2.42 8.88 -3.82
N PHE A 79 2.49 7.95 -4.77
CA PHE A 79 1.34 7.60 -5.59
C PHE A 79 0.24 6.92 -4.76
N THR A 80 0.66 6.15 -3.75
CA THR A 80 -0.27 5.62 -2.74
C THR A 80 -0.90 6.72 -1.90
N MET A 81 -0.16 7.77 -1.51
CA MET A 81 -0.74 8.89 -0.78
C MET A 81 -1.84 9.60 -1.58
N ILE A 82 -1.67 9.70 -2.90
CA ILE A 82 -2.66 10.29 -3.81
C ILE A 82 -3.91 9.41 -3.90
N MET A 83 -3.73 8.10 -4.08
CA MET A 83 -4.86 7.18 -4.30
C MET A 83 -5.49 6.64 -3.02
N GLY A 84 -4.84 6.81 -1.88
CA GLY A 84 -5.29 6.32 -0.59
C GLY A 84 -5.03 4.83 -0.34
N ASN A 85 -4.40 4.10 -1.27
CA ASN A 85 -4.13 2.66 -1.08
C ASN A 85 -3.00 2.10 -1.96
N ALA A 86 -2.18 1.24 -1.36
CA ALA A 86 -1.05 0.59 -2.02
C ALA A 86 -1.49 -0.35 -3.16
N PHE A 87 -2.63 -1.03 -3.06
CA PHE A 87 -3.13 -1.96 -4.09
C PHE A 87 -3.48 -1.26 -5.41
N ALA A 88 -3.90 0.00 -5.36
CA ALA A 88 -4.14 0.79 -6.57
C ALA A 88 -2.82 1.28 -7.20
N ALA A 89 -1.82 1.61 -6.37
CA ALA A 89 -0.53 2.14 -6.81
C ALA A 89 0.39 1.08 -7.39
N PHE A 90 0.32 -0.11 -6.80
CA PHE A 90 1.25 -1.18 -7.09
C PHE A 90 1.31 -1.58 -8.56
N PRO A 91 0.19 -1.81 -9.29
CA PRO A 91 0.26 -2.18 -10.70
C PRO A 91 0.89 -1.09 -11.57
N VAL A 92 0.55 0.18 -11.31
CA VAL A 92 1.02 1.33 -12.11
C VAL A 92 2.51 1.54 -11.96
N LEU A 93 3.00 1.60 -10.72
CA LEU A 93 4.42 1.86 -10.43
C LEU A 93 5.27 0.64 -10.75
N SER A 94 4.75 -0.57 -10.56
CA SER A 94 5.50 -1.79 -10.91
C SER A 94 5.61 -1.96 -12.42
N ALA A 95 4.55 -1.66 -13.17
CA ALA A 95 4.59 -1.65 -14.64
C ALA A 95 5.49 -0.54 -15.19
N GLY A 96 5.44 0.66 -14.60
CA GLY A 96 6.21 1.80 -15.09
C GLY A 96 7.68 1.84 -14.65
N ILE A 97 8.03 1.22 -13.53
CA ILE A 97 9.37 1.34 -12.92
C ILE A 97 10.01 -0.02 -12.64
N ALA A 98 9.36 -0.86 -11.84
CA ALA A 98 9.96 -2.10 -11.34
C ALA A 98 10.28 -3.09 -12.48
N LEU A 99 9.32 -3.35 -13.35
CA LEU A 99 9.50 -4.26 -14.49
C LEU A 99 10.53 -3.73 -15.51
N PRO A 100 10.36 -2.54 -16.12
CA PRO A 100 11.24 -2.11 -17.21
C PRO A 100 12.66 -1.80 -16.75
N PHE A 101 12.86 -1.22 -15.56
CA PHE A 101 14.20 -0.78 -15.13
C PHE A 101 14.83 -1.76 -14.14
N LEU A 102 14.14 -2.14 -13.07
CA LEU A 102 14.76 -2.92 -11.98
C LEU A 102 14.89 -4.41 -12.34
N ILE A 103 13.88 -5.01 -12.99
CA ILE A 103 13.88 -6.42 -13.37
C ILE A 103 14.50 -6.63 -14.75
N ASN A 104 14.03 -5.94 -15.78
CA ASN A 104 14.46 -6.21 -17.16
C ASN A 104 15.88 -5.71 -17.46
N VAL A 105 16.23 -4.50 -16.99
CA VAL A 105 17.56 -3.90 -17.27
C VAL A 105 18.59 -4.31 -16.23
N HIS A 106 18.24 -4.29 -14.94
CA HIS A 106 19.19 -4.60 -13.85
C HIS A 106 19.11 -6.03 -13.31
N HIS A 107 18.27 -6.89 -13.90
CA HIS A 107 18.12 -8.30 -13.51
C HIS A 107 17.86 -8.51 -12.01
N GLY A 108 17.18 -7.56 -11.36
CA GLY A 108 16.83 -7.64 -9.95
C GLY A 108 15.83 -8.76 -9.68
N ASN A 109 15.96 -9.42 -8.53
CA ASN A 109 15.03 -10.48 -8.13
C ASN A 109 13.60 -9.92 -7.94
N PRO A 110 12.60 -10.40 -8.70
CA PRO A 110 11.25 -9.85 -8.67
C PRO A 110 10.53 -10.09 -7.33
N ALA A 111 10.82 -11.19 -6.64
CA ALA A 111 10.11 -11.54 -5.40
C ALA A 111 10.33 -10.52 -4.27
N PRO A 112 11.57 -10.23 -3.82
CA PRO A 112 11.80 -9.19 -2.82
C PRO A 112 11.46 -7.80 -3.34
N LEU A 113 11.68 -7.53 -4.64
CA LEU A 113 11.39 -6.22 -5.23
C LEU A 113 9.92 -5.85 -5.09
N LEU A 114 9.02 -6.73 -5.55
CA LEU A 114 7.58 -6.47 -5.54
C LEU A 114 7.00 -6.52 -4.12
N ALA A 115 7.49 -7.43 -3.27
CA ALA A 115 7.07 -7.50 -1.87
C ALA A 115 7.42 -6.21 -1.10
N ILE A 116 8.69 -5.78 -1.18
CA ILE A 116 9.15 -4.57 -0.48
C ILE A 116 8.55 -3.32 -1.14
N GLY A 117 8.34 -3.32 -2.45
CA GLY A 117 7.61 -2.25 -3.14
C GLY A 117 6.21 -2.04 -2.58
N MET A 118 5.49 -3.14 -2.31
CA MET A 118 4.18 -3.07 -1.68
C MET A 118 4.25 -2.53 -0.24
N TYR A 119 5.25 -2.94 0.56
CA TYR A 119 5.49 -2.37 1.89
C TYR A 119 5.80 -0.87 1.85
N ALA A 120 6.57 -0.41 0.86
CA ALA A 120 6.83 1.01 0.64
C ALA A 120 5.52 1.78 0.32
N GLY A 121 4.62 1.17 -0.47
CA GLY A 121 3.28 1.71 -0.70
C GLY A 121 2.46 1.86 0.59
N TYR A 122 2.48 0.86 1.47
CA TYR A 122 1.79 0.96 2.76
C TYR A 122 2.34 2.07 3.67
N CYS A 123 3.64 2.38 3.59
CA CYS A 123 4.18 3.56 4.27
C CYS A 123 3.46 4.84 3.82
N GLY A 124 3.17 4.98 2.52
CA GLY A 124 2.33 6.06 1.99
C GLY A 124 0.89 6.03 2.51
N THR A 125 0.29 4.84 2.65
CA THR A 125 -1.08 4.68 3.15
C THR A 125 -1.23 5.25 4.57
N LEU A 126 -0.22 5.07 5.42
CA LEU A 126 -0.17 5.60 6.79
C LEU A 126 -0.07 7.14 6.85
N MET A 127 0.44 7.77 5.79
CA MET A 127 0.71 9.21 5.76
C MET A 127 -0.39 10.04 5.09
N THR A 128 -1.47 9.42 4.59
CA THR A 128 -2.51 10.13 3.80
C THR A 128 -3.91 10.08 4.44
N PRO A 129 -4.68 11.18 4.38
CA PRO A 129 -6.10 11.13 4.73
C PRO A 129 -6.96 10.38 3.71
N MET A 130 -6.48 10.19 2.47
CA MET A 130 -7.24 9.46 1.44
C MET A 130 -7.41 7.97 1.78
N ALA A 131 -6.60 7.43 2.70
CA ALA A 131 -6.70 6.06 3.18
C ALA A 131 -7.88 5.90 4.16
N ALA A 132 -9.10 5.89 3.62
CA ALA A 132 -10.33 5.86 4.42
C ALA A 132 -10.34 4.70 5.43
N ASN A 133 -10.00 3.50 4.97
CA ASN A 133 -10.04 2.28 5.79
C ASN A 133 -8.99 2.23 6.90
N PHE A 134 -7.88 2.96 6.75
CA PHE A 134 -6.76 2.90 7.70
C PHE A 134 -6.77 4.08 8.66
N ASN A 135 -7.10 5.28 8.17
CA ASN A 135 -6.90 6.51 8.93
C ASN A 135 -8.21 7.21 9.29
N ILE A 136 -9.22 7.20 8.41
CA ILE A 136 -10.48 7.92 8.67
C ILE A 136 -11.48 7.08 9.47
N VAL A 137 -11.72 5.82 9.08
CA VAL A 137 -12.71 4.96 9.74
C VAL A 137 -12.37 4.73 11.21
N PRO A 138 -11.13 4.33 11.59
CA PRO A 138 -10.81 4.14 13.00
C PRO A 138 -10.85 5.44 13.79
N ALA A 139 -10.42 6.57 13.21
CA ALA A 139 -10.47 7.87 13.88
C ALA A 139 -11.91 8.34 14.15
N ALA A 140 -12.83 8.06 13.23
CA ALA A 140 -14.25 8.36 13.41
C ALA A 140 -14.91 7.43 14.43
N LEU A 141 -14.60 6.13 14.41
CA LEU A 141 -15.12 5.16 15.38
C LEU A 141 -14.64 5.40 16.81
N LEU A 142 -13.42 5.95 16.97
CA LEU A 142 -12.85 6.32 18.27
C LEU A 142 -13.21 7.75 18.69
N GLU A 143 -14.07 8.45 17.94
CA GLU A 143 -14.51 9.83 18.18
C GLU A 143 -13.34 10.79 18.51
N LEU A 144 -12.21 10.62 17.82
CA LEU A 144 -11.03 11.44 18.07
C LEU A 144 -11.33 12.92 17.81
N LYS A 145 -10.94 13.77 18.77
CA LYS A 145 -11.08 15.23 18.66
C LYS A 145 -10.34 15.80 17.44
N ASP A 146 -9.20 15.20 17.09
CA ASP A 146 -8.46 15.46 15.85
C ASP A 146 -8.42 14.20 14.98
N LYS A 147 -9.15 14.22 13.86
CA LYS A 147 -9.21 13.13 12.88
C LYS A 147 -7.87 12.84 12.20
N TYR A 148 -6.93 13.77 12.23
CA TYR A 148 -5.58 13.62 11.65
C TYR A 148 -4.53 13.19 12.68
N GLN A 149 -4.90 13.05 13.96
CA GLN A 149 -3.96 12.70 15.02
C GLN A 149 -3.28 11.35 14.77
N VAL A 150 -4.04 10.38 14.24
CA VAL A 150 -3.52 9.05 13.85
C VAL A 150 -2.40 9.19 12.82
N ILE A 151 -2.64 9.98 11.77
CA ILE A 151 -1.66 10.21 10.70
C ILE A 151 -0.41 10.89 11.27
N LYS A 152 -0.56 11.95 12.08
CA LYS A 152 0.57 12.68 12.69
C LYS A 152 1.48 11.76 13.50
N ILE A 153 0.90 10.83 14.25
CA ILE A 153 1.65 9.86 15.07
C ILE A 153 2.31 8.79 14.18
N GLN A 154 1.69 8.41 13.08
CA GLN A 154 2.21 7.38 12.17
C GLN A 154 3.31 7.87 11.23
N ILE A 155 3.31 9.16 10.83
CA ILE A 155 4.34 9.75 9.93
C ILE A 155 5.78 9.37 10.31
N PRO A 156 6.26 9.56 11.57
CA PRO A 156 7.65 9.24 11.91
C PRO A 156 7.97 7.76 11.71
N THR A 157 7.04 6.86 12.08
CA THR A 157 7.19 5.42 11.88
C THR A 157 7.17 5.06 10.39
N ALA A 158 6.25 5.64 9.61
CA ALA A 158 6.10 5.39 8.19
C ALA A 158 7.34 5.85 7.40
N LEU A 159 7.90 7.02 7.72
CA LEU A 159 9.13 7.51 7.11
C LEU A 159 10.34 6.63 7.46
N THR A 160 10.45 6.21 8.73
CA THR A 160 11.52 5.31 9.17
C THR A 160 11.45 3.98 8.43
N LEU A 161 10.25 3.39 8.33
CA LEU A 161 10.03 2.16 7.58
C LEU A 161 10.29 2.33 6.08
N LEU A 162 9.93 3.47 5.49
CA LEU A 162 10.20 3.74 4.08
C LEU A 162 11.71 3.74 3.80
N VAL A 163 12.50 4.40 4.65
CA VAL A 163 13.96 4.42 4.55
C VAL A 163 14.53 3.01 4.70
N VAL A 164 14.08 2.24 5.69
CA VAL A 164 14.50 0.84 5.88
C VAL A 164 14.14 0.00 4.65
N ASN A 165 12.95 0.17 4.08
CA ASN A 165 12.51 -0.54 2.86
C ASN A 165 13.40 -0.22 1.66
N VAL A 166 13.84 1.03 1.48
CA VAL A 166 14.79 1.41 0.41
C VAL A 166 16.08 0.61 0.54
N PHE A 167 16.67 0.56 1.74
CA PHE A 167 17.91 -0.18 1.96
C PHE A 167 17.72 -1.70 1.82
N LEU A 168 16.66 -2.26 2.42
CA LEU A 168 16.34 -3.68 2.30
C LEU A 168 16.14 -4.08 0.84
N MET A 169 15.42 -3.28 0.06
CA MET A 169 15.22 -3.54 -1.36
C MET A 169 16.55 -3.55 -2.10
N TYR A 170 17.40 -2.54 -1.88
CA TYR A 170 18.69 -2.46 -2.56
C TYR A 170 19.58 -3.69 -2.28
N PHE A 171 19.65 -4.14 -1.02
CA PHE A 171 20.50 -5.28 -0.64
C PHE A 171 19.93 -6.65 -1.02
N LEU A 172 18.60 -6.82 -1.02
CA LEU A 172 17.97 -8.12 -1.28
C LEU A 172 17.64 -8.36 -2.75
N VAL A 173 17.42 -7.30 -3.53
CA VAL A 173 17.05 -7.42 -4.95
C VAL A 173 18.26 -7.69 -5.84
N PHE A 174 19.42 -7.10 -5.52
CA PHE A 174 20.64 -7.18 -6.34
C PHE A 174 21.71 -8.11 -5.74
N ARG A 175 21.30 -9.06 -4.92
CA ARG A 175 22.17 -10.09 -4.36
C ARG A 175 22.56 -11.13 -5.39
#